data_AF-A0A8T4FD67-F1
#
_entry.id   AF-A0A8T4FD67-F1
#
_cell.length_a   1.000
_cell.length_b   1.000
_cell.length_c   1.000
_cell.angle_alpha   90.00
_cell.angle_beta   90.00
_cell.angle_gamma   90.00
#
_symmetry.space_group_name_H-M   'P 1'
#
loop_
_entity.id
_entity.type
_entity.pdbx_description
1 polymer ?
#
loop_
_entity_poly.entity_id
_entity_poly.type
_entity_poly.pdbx_seq_one_letter_code
_entity_poly.pdbx_strand_id
1 'polypeptide(L)' 'MKLAEAIELHRAAWRWAQANRRPDGALPSGKATAAQFSRSARWGRWIKSAGVAGDLG' A
#
# COMPACT_ATOMS: atom_id res chain seq x y z
N MET A 1 4.55 -17.71 1.51
CA MET A 1 3.76 -16.89 0.58
C MET A 1 4.37 -17.07 -0.79
N LYS A 2 3.58 -17.48 -1.79
CA LYS A 2 4.07 -17.59 -3.17
C LYS A 2 4.32 -16.17 -3.73
N LEU A 3 5.30 -15.99 -4.62
CA LEU A 3 5.66 -14.67 -5.16
C LEU A 3 4.45 -13.93 -5.77
N ALA A 4 3.57 -14.65 -6.48
CA ALA A 4 2.35 -14.09 -7.06
C ALA A 4 1.37 -13.56 -5.99
N GLU A 5 1.22 -14.26 -4.86
CA GLU A 5 0.38 -13.80 -3.75
C GLU A 5 0.93 -12.53 -3.09
N ALA A 6 2.26 -12.39 -3.05
CA ALA A 6 2.91 -11.19 -2.54
C ALA A 6 2.61 -9.97 -3.41
N ILE A 7 2.74 -10.13 -4.73
CA ILE A 7 2.50 -9.07 -5.72
C ILE A 7 1.03 -8.64 -5.68
N GLU A 8 0.10 -9.59 -5.65
CA GLU A 8 -1.33 -9.26 -5.55
C GLU A 8 -1.68 -8.57 -4.24
N LEU A 9 -1.05 -8.96 -3.12
CA LEU A 9 -1.19 -8.24 -1.86
C LEU A 9 -0.70 -6.79 -1.96
N HIS A 10 0.44 -6.56 -2.63
CA HIS A 10 0.97 -5.21 -2.82
C HIS A 10 0.04 -4.34 -3.67
N ARG A 11 -0.45 -4.89 -4.79
CA ARG A 11 -1.42 -4.22 -5.67
C ARG A 11 -2.73 -3.94 -4.96
N ALA A 12 -3.23 -4.88 -4.17
CA ALA A 12 -4.43 -4.68 -3.35
C ALA A 12 -4.25 -3.55 -2.33
N ALA A 13 -3.11 -3.51 -1.64
CA ALA A 13 -2.80 -2.46 -0.69
C ALA A 13 -2.70 -1.08 -1.35
N TRP A 14 -2.12 -1.01 -2.56
CA TRP A 14 -2.06 0.23 -3.32
C TRP A 14 -3.42 0.70 -3.83
N ARG A 15 -4.26 -0.21 -4.34
CA ARG A 15 -5.64 0.12 -4.73
C ARG A 15 -6.46 0.62 -3.54
N TRP A 16 -6.32 -0.02 -2.39
CA TRP A 16 -6.95 0.44 -1.15
C TRP A 16 -6.48 1.86 -0.79
N ALA A 17 -5.18 2.14 -0.85
CA ALA A 17 -4.66 3.47 -0.54
C ALA A 17 -5.20 4.57 -1.49
N GLN A 18 -5.36 4.25 -2.78
CA GLN A 18 -5.95 5.18 -3.76
C GLN A 18 -7.44 5.42 -3.51
N ALA A 19 -8.19 4.38 -3.11
CA ALA A 19 -9.60 4.49 -2.77
C ALA A 19 -9.86 5.23 -1.44
N ASN A 20 -8.88 5.22 -0.53
CA ASN A 20 -8.99 5.81 0.81
C ASN A 20 -8.15 7.08 0.94
N ARG A 21 -8.17 7.92 -0.10
CA ARG A 21 -7.56 9.26 -0.04
C ARG A 21 -8.19 10.07 1.08
N ARG A 22 -7.36 10.90 1.72
CA ARG A 22 -7.77 11.84 2.76
C ARG A 22 -8.64 12.96 2.14
N PRO A 23 -9.35 13.76 2.96
CA PRO A 23 -10.17 14.88 2.46
C PRO A 23 -9.41 15.90 1.59
N ASP A 24 -8.08 16.01 1.79
CA ASP A 24 -7.20 16.85 0.97
C ASP A 24 -6.77 16.19 -0.36
N GLY A 25 -7.32 15.02 -0.70
CA GLY A 25 -7.00 14.25 -1.89
C GLY A 25 -5.68 13.46 -1.80
N ALA A 26 -4.89 13.64 -0.74
CA ALA A 26 -3.63 12.93 -0.59
C ALA A 26 -3.85 11.48 -0.17
N LEU A 27 -2.92 10.60 -0.56
CA LEU A 27 -2.91 9.21 -0.11
C LEU A 27 -2.80 9.09 1.42
N PRO A 28 -3.40 8.05 2.01
CA PRO A 28 -3.23 7.77 3.43
C PRO A 28 -1.76 7.53 3.76
N SER A 29 -1.41 7.64 5.04
CA SER A 29 -0.04 7.37 5.46
C SER A 29 0.31 5.89 5.23
N GLY A 30 1.61 5.60 5.08
CA GLY A 30 2.07 4.21 5.04
C GLY A 30 1.69 3.44 6.30
N LYS A 31 1.61 4.10 7.46
CA LYS A 31 1.14 3.48 8.71
C LYS A 31 -0.34 3.08 8.63
N ALA A 32 -1.19 3.94 8.09
CA ALA A 32 -2.62 3.63 7.92
C ALA A 32 -2.83 2.48 6.93
N THR A 33 -2.09 2.49 5.81
CA THR A 33 -2.08 1.37 4.85
C THR A 33 -1.60 0.08 5.53
N ALA A 34 -0.53 0.12 6.30
CA ALA A 34 -0.03 -1.06 7.01
C ALA A 34 -1.03 -1.61 8.03
N ALA A 35 -1.72 -0.74 8.76
CA ALA A 35 -2.74 -1.13 9.74
C ALA A 35 -3.90 -1.91 9.11
N GLN A 36 -4.38 -1.47 7.93
CA GLN A 36 -5.46 -2.16 7.21
C GLN A 36 -5.12 -3.61 6.85
N PHE A 37 -3.85 -3.91 6.61
CA PHE A 37 -3.39 -5.22 6.16
C PHE A 37 -2.64 -6.00 7.26
N SER A 38 -2.71 -5.55 8.52
CA SER A 38 -2.00 -6.15 9.66
C SER A 38 -0.50 -6.33 9.40
N ARG A 39 0.14 -5.32 8.79
CA ARG A 39 1.56 -5.31 8.42
C ARG A 39 2.34 -4.25 9.20
N SER A 40 3.66 -4.31 9.10
CA SER A 40 4.54 -3.32 9.72
C SER A 40 4.44 -1.95 9.04
N ALA A 41 4.66 -0.88 9.80
CA ALA A 41 4.67 0.48 9.26
C ALA A 41 5.72 0.69 8.15
N ARG A 42 6.84 -0.05 8.19
CA ARG A 42 7.86 -0.05 7.13
C ARG A 42 7.28 -0.60 5.82
N TRP A 43 6.55 -1.71 5.88
CA TRP A 43 5.91 -2.29 4.69
C TRP A 43 4.92 -1.32 4.06
N GLY A 44 4.06 -0.67 4.84
CA GLY A 44 3.10 0.28 4.26
C GLY A 44 3.75 1.57 3.73
N ARG A 45 4.88 2.02 4.30
CA ARG A 45 5.70 3.09 3.68
C ARG A 45 6.29 2.66 2.34
N TRP A 46 6.76 1.42 2.25
CA TRP A 46 7.24 0.86 0.99
C TRP A 46 6.12 0.76 -0.04
N ILE A 47 4.92 0.27 0.31
CA ILE A 47 3.75 0.25 -0.59
C ILE A 47 3.46 1.64 -1.15
N LYS A 48 3.47 2.68 -0.30
CA LYS A 48 3.25 4.05 -0.76
C LYS A 48 4.34 4.51 -1.74
N SER A 49 5.61 4.25 -1.45
CA SER A 49 6.72 4.64 -2.33
C SER A 49 6.69 3.88 -3.66
N ALA A 50 6.57 2.56 -3.60
CA ALA A 50 6.53 1.69 -4.77
C ALA A 50 5.30 1.98 -5.64
N GLY A 51 4.13 2.22 -5.04
CA GLY A 51 2.92 2.58 -5.78
C GLY A 51 3.01 3.91 -6.51
N VAL A 52 3.65 4.92 -5.91
CA VAL A 52 3.94 6.20 -6.60
C VAL A 52 4.91 6.00 -7.76
N ALA A 53 5.89 5.11 -7.61
CA ALA A 53 6.87 4.80 -8.66
C ALA A 53 6.34 3.86 -9.75
N GLY A 54 5.25 3.12 -9.50
CA GLY A 54 4.77 2.05 -10.39
C GLY A 54 5.43 0.68 -10.17
N ASP A 55 6.23 0.52 -9.11
CA ASP A 55 7.12 -0.62 -8.87
C ASP A 55 6.56 -1.65 -7.86
N LEU A 56 5.29 -2.04 -7.99
CA LEU A 56 4.64 -2.98 -7.06
C LEU A 56 4.83 -4.47 -7.40
N GLY A 57 5.69 -4.76 -8.38
CA GLY A 57 5.96 -6.10 -8.90
C GLY A 57 5.03 -6.53 -10.03
#